data_AF-A0A841EBR5-F1
#
_entry.id   AF-A0A841EBR5-F1
#
_cell.length_a   1.000
_cell.length_b   1.000
_cell.length_c   1.000
_cell.angle_alpha   90.00
_cell.angle_beta   90.00
_cell.angle_gamma   90.00
#
_symmetry.space_group_name_H-M   'P 1'
#
loop_
_entity.id
_entity.type
_entity.pdbx_description
1 polymer ?
#
loop_
_entity_poly.entity_id
_entity_poly.type
_entity_poly.pdbx_seq_one_letter_code
_entity_poly.pdbx_strand_id
1 'polypeptide(L)'
;MRILVSADMEGATGATGPADVTPGTEQWQRCRAMFTSDVNAAEYGVPVLLVTGDDRACADAAAYAPDARTVAVKRHVSRYAAERRPPGAATYGDIAEAARAAAAEAGATEPERTGPFTAEVDVDAAHLAGAAALVPGVELVAPRRVRYTATIAFGMIRCFKAVTTLVSDAVESDYG
;
A
#
# COMPACT_ATOMS: atom_id res chain seq x y z
N MET A 1 -2.15 -15.49 12.22
CA MET A 1 -2.04 -14.01 12.21
C MET A 1 -2.40 -13.53 10.80
N ARG A 2 -3.29 -12.54 10.66
CA ARG A 2 -3.73 -11.98 9.37
C ARG A 2 -2.90 -10.71 9.12
N ILE A 3 -2.23 -10.61 7.98
CA ILE A 3 -1.51 -9.39 7.58
C ILE A 3 -2.47 -8.56 6.72
N LEU A 4 -2.60 -7.27 7.04
CA LEU A 4 -3.23 -6.29 6.16
C LEU A 4 -2.14 -5.72 5.26
N VAL A 5 -2.18 -6.03 3.97
CA VAL A 5 -1.39 -5.31 2.98
C VAL A 5 -2.23 -4.14 2.49
N SER A 6 -2.09 -2.99 3.14
CA SER A 6 -2.65 -1.73 2.66
C SER A 6 -1.59 -1.05 1.82
N ALA A 7 -1.72 -1.15 0.50
CA ALA A 7 -0.76 -0.59 -0.42
C ALA A 7 -1.52 0.35 -1.37
N ASP A 8 -1.49 1.63 -1.01
CA ASP A 8 -2.05 2.73 -1.79
C ASP A 8 -0.97 3.44 -2.59
N MET A 9 -1.30 3.93 -3.78
CA MET A 9 -0.29 4.52 -4.66
C MET A 9 0.17 5.89 -4.14
N GLU A 10 -0.71 6.59 -3.43
CA GLU A 10 -0.46 7.84 -2.72
C GLU A 10 0.54 7.69 -1.56
N GLY A 11 0.67 6.47 -1.02
CA GLY A 11 1.63 6.12 0.02
C GLY A 11 2.93 5.51 -0.49
N ALA A 12 3.06 5.28 -1.80
CA ALA A 12 4.26 4.71 -2.38
C ALA A 12 5.44 5.68 -2.27
N THR A 13 6.65 5.14 -2.08
CA THR A 13 7.89 5.91 -2.06
C THR A 13 7.97 6.78 -3.32
N GLY A 14 8.17 8.08 -3.11
CA GLY A 14 8.33 9.06 -4.19
C GLY A 14 7.04 9.55 -4.84
N ALA A 15 5.86 9.07 -4.42
CA ALA A 15 4.59 9.67 -4.82
C ALA A 15 4.34 10.97 -4.03
N THR A 16 4.14 12.08 -4.72
CA THR A 16 4.00 13.41 -4.11
C THR A 16 2.83 14.22 -4.69
N GLY A 17 2.29 13.80 -5.84
CA GLY A 17 1.15 14.46 -6.46
C GLY A 17 0.27 13.54 -7.31
N PRO A 18 -0.89 14.05 -7.78
CA PRO A 18 -1.89 13.23 -8.48
C PRO A 18 -1.39 12.53 -9.75
N ALA A 19 -0.42 13.14 -10.45
CA ALA A 19 0.18 12.53 -11.63
C ALA A 19 0.95 11.25 -11.30
N ASP A 20 1.51 11.12 -10.08
CA ASP A 20 2.25 9.93 -9.65
C ASP A 20 1.34 8.69 -9.48
N VAL A 21 0.04 8.91 -9.25
CA VAL A 21 -0.94 7.86 -8.95
C VAL A 21 -1.96 7.61 -10.06
N THR A 22 -1.95 8.42 -11.12
CA THR A 22 -2.92 8.33 -12.22
C THR A 22 -2.41 7.42 -13.34
N PRO A 23 -3.08 6.28 -13.64
CA PRO A 23 -2.68 5.40 -14.73
C PRO A 23 -2.54 6.13 -16.08
N GLY A 24 -1.49 5.79 -16.84
CA GLY A 24 -1.23 6.35 -18.17
C GLY A 24 -0.32 7.59 -18.19
N THR A 25 0.03 8.17 -17.05
CA THR A 25 1.05 9.23 -16.98
C THR A 25 2.47 8.64 -16.95
N GLU A 26 3.47 9.44 -17.33
CA GLU A 26 4.89 9.06 -17.20
C GLU A 26 5.28 8.85 -15.73
N GLN A 27 4.79 9.74 -14.86
CA GLN A 27 5.02 9.69 -13.42
C GLN A 27 4.47 8.41 -12.79
N TRP A 28 3.32 7.93 -13.25
CA TRP A 28 2.74 6.67 -12.82
C TRP A 28 3.60 5.46 -13.21
N GLN A 29 4.20 5.46 -14.41
CA GLN A 29 5.12 4.39 -14.83
C GLN A 29 6.35 4.29 -13.93
N ARG A 30 6.83 5.44 -13.42
CA ARG A 30 7.90 5.48 -12.42
C ARG A 30 7.42 4.99 -11.05
N CYS A 31 6.29 5.50 -10.56
CA CYS A 31 5.82 5.23 -9.20
C CYS A 31 5.28 3.80 -9.00
N ARG A 32 4.72 3.15 -10.04
CA ARG A 32 4.32 1.73 -9.95
C ARG A 32 5.49 0.78 -9.66
N ALA A 33 6.71 1.14 -10.09
CA ALA A 33 7.90 0.36 -9.80
C ALA A 33 8.32 0.54 -8.34
N MET A 34 8.30 1.79 -7.85
CA MET A 34 8.61 2.13 -6.45
C MET A 34 7.62 1.46 -5.48
N PHE A 35 6.31 1.53 -5.78
CA PHE A 35 5.27 0.80 -5.04
C PHE A 35 5.57 -0.70 -4.88
N THR A 36 6.03 -1.35 -5.95
CA THR A 36 6.39 -2.77 -5.91
C THR A 36 7.66 -3.00 -5.10
N SER A 37 8.62 -2.08 -5.19
CA SER A 37 9.86 -2.09 -4.40
C SER A 37 9.57 -1.95 -2.91
N ASP A 38 8.63 -1.10 -2.51
CA ASP A 38 8.29 -0.87 -1.09
C ASP A 38 7.77 -2.14 -0.43
N VAL A 39 6.89 -2.87 -1.12
CA VAL A 39 6.37 -4.17 -0.63
C VAL A 39 7.48 -5.22 -0.54
N ASN A 40 8.43 -5.20 -1.49
CA ASN A 40 9.57 -6.12 -1.46
C ASN A 40 10.58 -5.76 -0.38
N ALA A 41 10.73 -4.48 -0.05
CA ALA A 41 11.73 -3.99 0.91
C ALA A 41 11.54 -4.65 2.28
N ALA A 42 10.29 -4.89 2.68
CA ALA A 42 9.96 -5.63 3.91
C ALA A 42 10.51 -7.06 3.93
N GLU A 43 10.47 -7.80 2.81
CA GLU A 43 11.04 -9.15 2.71
C GLU A 43 12.57 -9.14 2.84
N TYR A 44 13.23 -8.05 2.44
CA TYR A 44 14.67 -7.84 2.61
C TYR A 44 15.03 -7.21 3.97
N GLY A 45 14.06 -7.08 4.88
CA GLY A 45 14.30 -6.54 6.23
C GLY A 45 14.56 -5.04 6.24
N VAL A 46 14.09 -4.30 5.23
CA VAL A 46 14.12 -2.84 5.26
C VAL A 46 12.87 -2.36 6.01
N PRO A 47 13.03 -1.73 7.19
CA PRO A 47 11.89 -1.27 7.99
C PRO A 47 11.27 0.00 7.41
N VAL A 48 10.01 0.25 7.76
CA VAL A 48 9.37 1.55 7.57
C VAL A 48 9.85 2.48 8.68
N LEU A 49 10.53 3.58 8.33
CA LEU A 49 11.15 4.48 9.31
C LEU A 49 10.35 5.77 9.55
N LEU A 50 9.51 6.17 8.59
CA LEU A 50 8.69 7.38 8.68
C LEU A 50 7.38 7.19 7.92
N VAL A 51 6.26 7.49 8.58
CA VAL A 51 4.93 7.61 7.97
C VAL A 51 4.44 9.05 8.10
N THR A 52 4.01 9.66 7.00
CA THR A 52 3.39 10.98 7.02
C THR A 52 1.99 10.90 6.42
N GLY A 53 1.03 11.62 6.97
CA GLY A 53 -0.36 11.49 6.55
C GLY A 53 -1.32 12.31 7.40
N ASP A 54 -2.55 11.84 7.57
CA ASP A 54 -3.43 12.37 8.62
C ASP A 54 -3.16 11.70 9.97
N ASP A 55 -3.81 12.19 11.02
CA ASP A 55 -3.77 11.62 12.36
C ASP A 55 -4.21 10.15 12.40
N ARG A 56 -5.14 9.74 11.51
CA ARG A 56 -5.61 8.35 11.42
C ARG A 56 -4.59 7.42 10.77
N ALA A 57 -3.97 7.81 9.67
CA ALA A 57 -2.89 7.06 9.03
C ALA A 57 -1.68 6.93 9.98
N CYS A 58 -1.35 7.99 10.71
CA CYS A 58 -0.28 7.95 11.72
C CYS A 58 -0.63 6.99 12.88
N ALA A 59 -1.88 6.97 13.33
CA ALA A 59 -2.33 6.03 14.36
C ALA A 59 -2.34 4.58 13.86
N ASP A 60 -2.76 4.36 12.61
CA ASP A 60 -2.79 3.04 11.97
C ASP A 60 -1.38 2.47 11.77
N ALA A 61 -0.39 3.33 11.52
CA ALA A 61 1.02 2.95 11.41
C ALA A 61 1.53 2.17 12.63
N ALA A 62 1.02 2.44 13.84
CA ALA A 62 1.43 1.70 15.03
C ALA A 62 1.12 0.18 14.96
N ALA A 63 0.17 -0.23 14.12
CA ALA A 63 -0.21 -1.65 13.97
C ALA A 63 0.74 -2.43 13.05
N TYR A 64 1.43 -1.78 12.12
CA TYR A 64 2.28 -2.43 11.12
C TYR A 64 3.73 -1.93 11.08
N ALA A 65 4.01 -0.77 11.66
CA ALA A 65 5.32 -0.13 11.76
C ALA A 65 5.43 0.63 13.09
N PRO A 66 5.44 -0.08 14.24
CA PRO A 66 5.40 0.54 15.57
C PRO A 66 6.61 1.43 15.88
N ASP A 67 7.76 1.13 15.27
CA ASP A 67 9.00 1.90 15.44
C ASP A 67 9.12 3.07 14.45
N ALA A 68 8.19 3.17 13.48
CA ALA A 68 8.21 4.27 12.52
C ALA A 68 7.88 5.58 13.22
N ARG A 69 8.66 6.61 12.89
CA ARG A 69 8.30 7.99 13.23
C ARG A 69 7.03 8.36 12.46
N THR A 70 6.18 9.20 13.05
CA THR A 70 4.96 9.65 12.38
C THR A 70 4.85 11.18 12.37
N VAL A 71 4.38 11.75 11.27
CA VAL A 71 4.08 13.18 11.17
C VAL A 71 2.69 13.38 10.57
N ALA A 72 1.73 13.77 11.42
CA ALA A 72 0.40 14.15 10.98
C ALA A 72 0.41 15.57 10.39
N VAL A 73 0.13 15.68 9.10
CA VAL A 73 0.10 16.94 8.33
C VAL A 73 -1.31 17.48 8.13
N LYS A 74 -2.33 16.66 8.42
CA LYS A 74 -3.74 17.02 8.36
C LYS A 74 -4.50 16.26 9.44
N ARG A 75 -5.63 16.80 9.89
CA ARG A 75 -6.55 16.14 10.83
C ARG A 75 -7.72 15.57 10.04
N HIS A 76 -7.97 14.28 10.19
CA HIS A 76 -9.10 13.58 9.63
C HIS A 76 -10.42 14.22 10.10
N VAL A 77 -11.32 14.48 9.15
CA VAL A 77 -12.72 14.85 9.43
C VAL A 77 -13.65 13.75 8.91
N SER A 78 -13.49 13.34 7.66
CA SER A 78 -14.22 12.23 7.04
C SER A 78 -13.41 11.60 5.92
N ARG A 79 -13.94 10.56 5.29
CA ARG A 79 -13.37 9.97 4.07
C ARG A 79 -13.05 11.00 2.98
N TYR A 80 -13.87 12.04 2.85
CA TYR A 80 -13.75 13.04 1.78
C TYR A 80 -13.28 14.41 2.28
N ALA A 81 -12.93 14.54 3.56
CA ALA A 81 -12.55 15.84 4.13
C ALA A 81 -11.49 15.70 5.22
N ALA A 82 -10.53 16.63 5.22
CA ALA A 82 -9.53 16.77 6.27
C ALA A 82 -9.21 18.25 6.50
N GLU A 83 -8.94 18.59 7.75
CA GLU A 83 -8.41 19.90 8.12
C GLU A 83 -6.90 19.89 7.91
N ARG A 84 -6.44 20.60 6.87
CA ARG A 84 -5.01 20.71 6.56
C ARG A 84 -4.32 21.59 7.60
N ARG A 85 -3.15 21.16 8.09
CA ARG A 85 -2.24 22.11 8.75
C ARG A 85 -1.79 23.14 7.70
N PRO A 86 -1.61 24.43 8.07
CA PRO A 86 -1.11 25.43 7.14
C PRO A 86 0.18 24.94 6.46
N PRO A 87 0.23 24.90 5.11
CA PRO A 87 1.46 24.59 4.40
C PRO A 87 2.43 25.74 4.62
N GLY A 88 3.49 25.48 5.38
CA GLY A 88 4.40 26.51 5.84
C GLY A 88 5.61 25.91 6.53
N ALA A 89 6.52 26.78 6.97
CA ALA A 89 7.81 26.40 7.53
C ALA A 89 7.69 25.36 8.66
N ALA A 90 6.63 25.43 9.48
CA ALA A 90 6.40 24.46 10.54
C ALA A 90 6.11 23.05 9.99
N THR A 91 5.10 22.89 9.12
CA THR A 91 4.73 21.57 8.57
C THR A 91 5.88 20.95 7.76
N TYR A 92 6.57 21.73 6.92
CA TYR A 92 7.73 21.23 6.18
C TYR A 92 8.93 20.96 7.10
N GLY A 93 9.12 21.78 8.14
CA GLY A 93 10.16 21.60 9.15
C GLY A 93 10.00 20.29 9.90
N ASP A 94 8.79 20.01 10.39
CA ASP A 94 8.46 18.76 11.09
C ASP A 94 8.74 17.52 10.22
N ILE A 95 8.31 17.54 8.95
CA ILE A 95 8.56 16.45 8.00
C ILE A 95 10.06 16.30 7.76
N ALA A 96 10.78 17.38 7.49
CA ALA A 96 12.20 17.34 7.17
C ALA A 96 13.05 16.94 8.38
N GLU A 97 12.67 17.32 9.60
CA GLU A 97 13.30 16.86 10.84
C GLU A 97 13.06 15.37 11.06
N ALA A 98 11.80 14.92 10.96
CA ALA A 98 11.46 13.51 11.11
C ALA A 98 12.17 12.63 10.07
N ALA A 99 12.24 13.09 8.81
CA ALA A 99 12.94 12.39 7.74
C ALA A 99 14.45 12.29 7.99
N ARG A 100 15.09 13.36 8.47
CA ARG A 100 16.52 13.34 8.83
C ARG A 100 16.79 12.39 9.99
N ALA A 101 15.94 12.40 11.01
CA ALA A 101 16.07 11.51 12.16
C ALA A 101 15.84 10.04 11.77
N ALA A 102 14.79 9.76 10.99
CA ALA A 102 14.49 8.43 10.43
C ALA A 102 15.66 7.91 9.58
N ALA A 103 16.24 8.74 8.70
CA ALA A 103 17.36 8.35 7.86
C ALA A 103 18.63 7.98 8.65
N ALA A 104 18.81 8.53 9.86
CA ALA A 104 19.93 8.15 10.73
C ALA A 104 19.78 6.73 11.32
N GLU A 105 18.55 6.22 11.37
CA GLU A 105 18.21 4.86 11.82
C GLU A 105 18.12 3.88 10.64
N ALA A 106 18.46 4.32 9.42
CA ALA A 106 18.37 3.49 8.24
C ALA A 106 19.39 2.35 8.25
N GLY A 107 18.89 1.15 7.99
CA GLY A 107 19.67 -0.07 7.88
C GLY A 107 18.75 -1.26 7.62
N ALA A 108 19.31 -2.35 7.09
CA ALA A 108 18.59 -3.61 7.02
C ALA A 108 18.57 -4.26 8.40
N THR A 109 17.38 -4.58 8.89
CA THR A 109 17.16 -5.42 10.07
C THR A 109 16.87 -6.85 9.62
N GLU A 110 16.78 -7.78 10.58
CA GLU A 110 16.28 -9.11 10.26
C GLU A 110 14.80 -9.01 9.84
N PRO A 111 14.38 -9.59 8.70
CA PRO A 111 12.99 -9.53 8.28
C PRO A 111 12.10 -10.25 9.29
N GLU A 112 11.04 -9.59 9.76
CA GLU A 112 10.08 -10.21 10.70
C GLU A 112 9.40 -11.45 10.10
N ARG A 113 9.29 -11.52 8.77
CA ARG A 113 8.72 -12.65 8.05
C ARG A 113 9.47 -12.94 6.77
N THR A 114 9.75 -14.23 6.59
CA THR A 114 10.17 -14.82 5.33
C THR A 114 9.08 -15.79 4.85
N GLY A 115 8.96 -15.96 3.54
CA GLY A 115 7.83 -16.67 2.91
C GLY A 115 7.65 -18.14 3.34
N PRO A 116 6.57 -18.79 2.89
CA PRO A 116 5.63 -18.34 1.86
C PRO A 116 4.57 -17.33 2.36
N PHE A 117 4.09 -16.48 1.45
CA PHE A 117 3.09 -15.46 1.70
C PHE A 117 1.74 -15.86 1.08
N THR A 118 0.72 -15.99 1.91
CA THR A 118 -0.66 -16.26 1.46
C THR A 118 -1.49 -14.98 1.57
N ALA A 119 -2.12 -14.59 0.46
CA ALA A 119 -3.03 -13.46 0.39
C ALA A 119 -4.46 -13.96 0.16
N GLU A 120 -5.41 -13.35 0.88
CA GLU A 120 -6.84 -13.51 0.66
C GLU A 120 -7.44 -12.17 0.25
N VAL A 121 -8.17 -12.14 -0.86
CA VAL A 121 -8.79 -10.93 -1.41
C VAL A 121 -10.30 -11.13 -1.43
N ASP A 122 -11.01 -10.33 -0.65
CA ASP A 122 -12.48 -10.26 -0.67
C ASP A 122 -12.89 -9.10 -1.57
N VAL A 123 -13.87 -9.31 -2.44
CA VAL A 123 -14.34 -8.34 -3.43
C VAL A 123 -15.83 -8.07 -3.26
N ASP A 124 -16.33 -7.01 -3.88
CA ASP A 124 -17.70 -6.55 -3.63
C ASP A 124 -18.78 -7.47 -4.21
N ALA A 125 -18.48 -8.18 -5.30
CA ALA A 125 -19.43 -9.04 -6.01
C ALA A 125 -18.80 -10.37 -6.46
N ALA A 126 -19.66 -11.39 -6.62
CA ALA A 126 -19.20 -12.75 -6.93
C ALA A 126 -18.54 -12.87 -8.31
N HIS A 127 -19.04 -12.14 -9.31
CA HIS A 127 -18.44 -12.16 -10.66
C HIS A 127 -17.01 -11.61 -10.66
N LEU A 128 -16.70 -10.62 -9.82
CA LEU A 128 -15.35 -10.08 -9.66
C LEU A 128 -14.38 -11.15 -9.12
N ALA A 129 -14.84 -11.98 -8.17
CA ALA A 129 -14.04 -13.08 -7.65
C ALA A 129 -13.83 -14.17 -8.71
N GLY A 130 -14.86 -14.41 -9.54
CA GLY A 130 -14.76 -15.28 -10.71
C GLY A 130 -13.72 -14.79 -11.72
N ALA A 131 -13.70 -13.48 -12.02
CA ALA A 131 -12.71 -12.87 -12.91
C ALA A 131 -11.29 -13.00 -12.34
N ALA A 132 -11.11 -12.72 -11.04
CA ALA A 132 -9.82 -12.88 -10.37
C ALA A 132 -9.29 -14.32 -10.40
N ALA A 133 -10.17 -15.32 -10.31
CA ALA A 133 -9.80 -16.74 -10.35
C ALA A 133 -9.29 -17.22 -11.73
N LEU A 134 -9.35 -16.37 -12.77
CA LEU A 134 -8.72 -16.66 -14.07
C LEU A 134 -7.19 -16.54 -14.02
N VAL A 135 -6.63 -15.83 -13.03
CA VAL A 135 -5.18 -15.75 -12.85
C VAL A 135 -4.65 -17.13 -12.40
N PRO A 136 -3.66 -17.71 -13.10
CA PRO A 136 -3.08 -18.99 -12.69
C PRO A 136 -2.56 -18.97 -11.24
N GLY A 137 -2.96 -19.97 -10.45
CA GLY A 137 -2.60 -20.09 -9.04
C GLY A 137 -3.50 -19.31 -8.06
N VAL A 138 -4.53 -18.63 -8.57
CA VAL A 138 -5.57 -17.99 -7.74
C VAL A 138 -6.78 -18.92 -7.62
N GLU A 139 -7.14 -19.26 -6.38
CA GLU A 139 -8.23 -20.16 -6.06
C GLU A 139 -9.44 -19.38 -5.54
N LEU A 140 -10.65 -19.71 -6.02
CA LEU A 140 -11.89 -19.20 -5.46
C LEU A 140 -12.21 -19.97 -4.17
N VAL A 141 -12.15 -19.30 -3.02
CA VAL A 141 -12.28 -19.93 -1.69
C VAL A 141 -13.59 -19.58 -0.97
N ALA A 142 -14.31 -18.57 -1.46
CA ALA A 142 -15.67 -18.24 -1.07
C ALA A 142 -16.37 -17.50 -2.23
N PRO A 143 -17.70 -17.28 -2.19
CA PRO A 143 -18.44 -16.64 -3.29
C PRO A 143 -17.87 -15.29 -3.76
N ARG A 144 -17.22 -14.55 -2.86
CA ARG A 144 -16.58 -13.26 -3.17
C ARG A 144 -15.12 -13.19 -2.72
N ARG A 145 -14.46 -14.33 -2.53
CA ARG A 145 -13.10 -14.36 -1.99
C ARG A 145 -12.21 -15.29 -2.78
N VAL A 146 -11.05 -14.76 -3.16
CA VAL A 146 -9.96 -15.54 -3.77
C VAL A 146 -8.76 -15.63 -2.84
N ARG A 147 -7.95 -16.68 -3.01
CA ARG A 147 -6.71 -16.90 -2.28
C ARG A 147 -5.60 -17.29 -3.25
N TYR A 148 -4.39 -16.84 -2.98
CA TYR A 148 -3.19 -17.36 -3.63
C TYR A 148 -2.02 -17.33 -2.66
N THR A 149 -0.99 -18.14 -2.97
CA THR A 149 0.25 -18.20 -2.19
C THR A 149 1.44 -17.97 -3.10
N ALA A 150 2.38 -17.12 -2.68
CA ALA A 150 3.64 -16.89 -3.36
C ALA A 150 4.81 -17.24 -2.44
N THR A 151 5.91 -17.70 -3.02
CA THR A 151 7.11 -18.07 -2.27
C THR A 151 7.88 -16.85 -1.75
N ILE A 152 7.83 -15.75 -2.49
CA ILE A 152 8.47 -14.47 -2.18
C ILE A 152 7.47 -13.32 -2.28
N ALA A 153 7.70 -12.23 -1.56
CA ALA A 153 6.82 -11.06 -1.51
C ALA A 153 6.68 -10.41 -2.89
N PHE A 154 7.74 -10.47 -3.72
CA PHE A 154 7.66 -10.00 -5.10
C PHE A 154 6.63 -10.76 -5.94
N GLY A 155 6.57 -12.09 -5.79
CA GLY A 155 5.55 -12.91 -6.43
C GLY A 155 4.16 -12.59 -5.91
N MET A 156 4.05 -12.36 -4.60
CA MET A 156 2.80 -12.00 -3.93
C MET A 156 2.22 -10.70 -4.48
N ILE A 157 3.01 -9.62 -4.54
CA ILE A 157 2.52 -8.30 -4.98
C ILE A 157 2.24 -8.24 -6.48
N ARG A 158 3.01 -9.00 -7.28
CA ARG A 158 2.75 -9.16 -8.73
C ARG A 158 1.43 -9.87 -8.98
N CYS A 159 1.16 -10.95 -8.25
CA CYS A 159 -0.11 -11.66 -8.33
C CYS A 159 -1.26 -10.78 -7.82
N PHE A 160 -1.07 -10.05 -6.72
CA PHE A 160 -2.04 -9.07 -6.23
C PHE A 160 -2.42 -8.07 -7.32
N LYS A 161 -1.43 -7.48 -8.01
CA LYS A 161 -1.69 -6.53 -9.08
C LYS A 161 -2.46 -7.15 -10.24
N ALA A 162 -2.10 -8.36 -10.67
CA ALA A 162 -2.85 -9.07 -11.70
C ALA A 162 -4.31 -9.31 -11.30
N VAL A 163 -4.54 -9.76 -10.06
CA VAL A 163 -5.88 -9.94 -9.48
C VAL A 163 -6.65 -8.62 -9.47
N THR A 164 -6.08 -7.54 -8.96
CA THR A 164 -6.77 -6.23 -8.89
C THR A 164 -7.05 -5.64 -10.27
N THR A 165 -6.19 -5.89 -11.26
CA THR A 165 -6.45 -5.47 -12.65
C THR A 165 -7.65 -6.22 -13.23
N LEU A 166 -7.70 -7.55 -13.11
CA LEU A 166 -8.86 -8.31 -13.59
C LEU A 166 -10.15 -7.94 -12.85
N VAL A 167 -10.07 -7.70 -11.56
CA VAL A 167 -11.22 -7.20 -10.78
C VAL A 167 -11.67 -5.85 -11.31
N SER A 168 -10.75 -4.90 -11.49
CA SER A 168 -11.08 -3.56 -12.00
C SER A 168 -11.68 -3.59 -13.40
N ASP A 169 -11.16 -4.42 -14.30
CA ASP A 169 -11.66 -4.55 -15.68
C ASP A 169 -13.01 -5.27 -15.75
N ALA A 170 -13.34 -6.06 -14.73
CA ALA A 170 -14.62 -6.75 -14.61
C ALA A 170 -15.70 -5.92 -13.89
N VAL A 171 -15.37 -4.71 -13.42
CA VAL A 171 -16.37 -3.80 -12.85
C VAL A 171 -17.26 -3.26 -13.97
N GLU A 172 -18.55 -3.57 -13.88
CA GLU A 172 -19.57 -3.03 -14.78
C GLU A 172 -19.88 -1.57 -14.38
N SER A 173 -19.67 -0.62 -15.30
CA SER A 173 -19.95 0.81 -15.05
C SER A 173 -21.44 1.12 -15.02
N ASP A 174 -22.21 0.39 -15.83
CA ASP A 174 -23.66 0.48 -15.92
C ASP A 174 -24.22 -0.94 -15.77
N TYR A 175 -24.97 -1.17 -14.69
CA TYR A 175 -25.98 -2.21 -14.71
C TYR A 175 -27.04 -1.75 -15.71
N GLY A 176 -27.45 -2.63 -16.63
CA GLY A 176 -28.40 -2.31 -17.71
C GLY A 176 -29.59 -1.45 -17.29
#